data_AF-A0AAD6X6N2-F1
#
_entry.id   AF-A0AAD6X6N2-F1
#
_cell.length_a   1.000
_cell.length_b   1.000
_cell.length_c   1.000
_cell.angle_alpha   90.00
_cell.angle_beta   90.00
_cell.angle_gamma   90.00
#
_symmetry.space_group_name_H-M   'P 1'
#
loop_
_entity.id
_entity.type
_entity.pdbx_description
1 polymer ?
#
loop_
_entity_poly.entity_id
_entity_poly.type
_entity_poly.pdbx_seq_one_letter_code
_entity_poly.pdbx_strand_id
1 'polypeptide(L)'
;MFPGRFTPNDVDVYTPETEETLMLEILREQLGFTVTKQVATAYPKRLSITRIYWLTKGTAKINLITVKGDNAVVPIFQFHSTLVMNKISCYGMFCAYPELTLNGIALVNTGVKLDTYSKRRTAECIEKYEKRGFTFKDQLGDYRQFHGHRCGENANCQKSVRTLGDGQGLFVPFTAHTEDKEGQTHTTVNTADGTNSVEWSLGGLSCNGEDFMDGVVNSVTIKSESEGEAKAD
;
A
#
# COMPACT_ATOMS: atom_id res chain seq x y z
N MET A 1 -17.33 2.08 -3.26
CA MET A 1 -17.16 2.61 -4.63
C MET A 1 -18.23 1.97 -5.51
N PHE A 2 -19.02 2.73 -6.26
CA PHE A 2 -20.12 2.17 -7.07
C PHE A 2 -19.61 1.66 -8.42
N PRO A 3 -19.97 0.44 -8.86
CA PRO A 3 -19.66 -0.06 -10.21
C PRO A 3 -20.13 0.92 -11.30
N GLY A 4 -19.32 1.12 -12.35
CA GLY A 4 -19.68 1.93 -13.51
C GLY A 4 -19.44 3.44 -13.40
N ARG A 5 -18.99 3.96 -12.24
CA ARG A 5 -18.65 5.39 -12.07
C ARG A 5 -17.16 5.72 -12.21
N PHE A 6 -16.31 4.71 -12.36
CA PHE A 6 -14.88 4.89 -12.46
C PHE A 6 -14.30 3.85 -13.42
N THR A 7 -13.60 4.34 -14.44
CA THR A 7 -12.77 3.50 -15.30
C THR A 7 -11.32 3.80 -14.94
N PRO A 8 -10.58 2.85 -14.32
CA PRO A 8 -9.16 3.05 -14.05
C PRO A 8 -8.41 3.18 -15.37
N ASN A 9 -7.65 4.26 -15.53
CA ASN A 9 -6.85 4.55 -16.72
C ASN A 9 -5.37 4.14 -16.55
N ASP A 10 -4.97 3.78 -15.34
CA ASP A 10 -3.61 3.42 -14.96
C ASP A 10 -3.65 2.44 -13.78
N VAL A 11 -2.69 1.52 -13.75
CA VAL A 11 -2.51 0.52 -12.68
C VAL A 11 -1.03 0.44 -12.34
N ASP A 12 -0.71 0.65 -11.07
CA ASP A 12 0.62 0.43 -10.53
C ASP A 12 0.73 -1.02 -10.01
N VAL A 13 1.63 -1.81 -10.60
CA VAL A 13 1.90 -3.20 -10.23
C VAL A 13 3.25 -3.26 -9.54
N TYR A 14 3.28 -3.76 -8.30
CA TYR A 14 4.51 -3.91 -7.53
C TYR A 14 5.01 -5.35 -7.61
N THR A 15 6.31 -5.52 -7.81
CA THR A 15 6.94 -6.85 -7.85
C THR A 15 8.32 -6.84 -7.20
N PRO A 16 8.77 -7.92 -6.55
CA PRO A 16 10.18 -8.09 -6.17
C PRO A 16 11.09 -8.03 -7.41
N GLU A 17 12.31 -7.53 -7.23
CA GLU A 17 13.33 -7.51 -8.30
C GLU A 17 13.65 -8.92 -8.85
N THR A 18 13.56 -9.95 -8.02
CA THR A 18 13.77 -11.35 -8.41
C THR A 18 12.73 -11.84 -9.43
N GLU A 19 11.52 -11.28 -9.38
CA GLU A 19 10.39 -11.64 -10.25
C GLU A 19 10.22 -10.68 -11.45
N GLU A 20 11.11 -9.70 -11.60
CA GLU A 20 11.02 -8.67 -12.63
C GLU A 20 10.91 -9.24 -14.06
N THR A 21 11.78 -10.19 -14.40
CA THR A 21 11.82 -10.82 -15.73
C THR A 21 10.52 -11.55 -16.02
N LEU A 22 10.06 -12.37 -15.08
CA LEU A 22 8.82 -13.14 -15.23
C LEU A 22 7.61 -12.21 -15.43
N MET A 23 7.51 -11.15 -14.61
CA MET A 23 6.41 -10.20 -14.73
C MET A 23 6.43 -9.43 -16.06
N LEU A 24 7.62 -9.06 -16.57
CA LEU A 24 7.75 -8.43 -17.88
C LEU A 24 7.36 -9.38 -19.01
N GLU A 25 7.76 -10.65 -18.94
CA GLU A 25 7.38 -11.68 -19.91
C GLU A 25 5.87 -11.88 -19.95
N ILE A 26 5.20 -11.99 -18.79
CA ILE A 26 3.74 -12.10 -18.71
C ILE A 26 3.08 -10.86 -19.34
N LEU A 27 3.49 -9.65 -18.93
CA LEU A 27 2.88 -8.41 -19.42
C LEU A 27 3.06 -8.25 -20.93
N ARG A 28 4.24 -8.57 -21.46
CA ARG A 28 4.56 -8.38 -22.87
C ARG A 28 4.01 -9.49 -23.76
N GLU A 29 4.37 -10.73 -23.46
CA GLU A 29 4.18 -11.86 -24.36
C GLU A 29 2.80 -12.49 -24.19
N GLN A 30 2.24 -12.50 -22.97
CA GLN A 30 0.92 -13.06 -22.71
C GLN A 30 -0.19 -11.99 -22.78
N LEU A 31 0.07 -10.80 -22.25
CA LEU A 31 -0.94 -9.73 -22.17
C LEU A 31 -0.82 -8.69 -23.28
N GLY A 32 0.26 -8.70 -24.08
CA GLY A 32 0.41 -7.84 -25.26
C GLY A 32 0.71 -6.37 -24.94
N PHE A 33 1.27 -6.07 -23.76
CA PHE A 33 1.73 -4.73 -23.43
C PHE A 33 3.12 -4.44 -24.03
N THR A 34 3.37 -3.18 -24.37
CA THR A 34 4.68 -2.72 -24.83
C THR A 34 5.30 -1.78 -23.82
N VAL A 35 6.58 -1.97 -23.50
CA VAL A 35 7.35 -1.05 -22.65
C VAL A 35 7.62 0.23 -23.43
N THR A 36 7.09 1.36 -22.96
CA THR A 36 7.28 2.68 -23.59
C THR A 36 8.36 3.51 -22.91
N LYS A 37 8.68 3.20 -21.65
CA LYS A 37 9.70 3.91 -20.88
C LYS A 37 10.21 3.00 -19.76
N GLN A 38 11.50 3.13 -19.45
CA GLN A 38 12.13 2.52 -18.29
C GLN A 38 12.95 3.58 -17.58
N VAL A 39 12.91 3.58 -16.25
CA VAL A 39 13.75 4.42 -15.41
C VAL A 39 14.30 3.57 -14.27
N ALA A 40 15.62 3.47 -14.18
CA ALA A 40 16.28 3.10 -12.93
C ALA A 40 16.08 4.27 -11.97
N THR A 41 15.34 4.04 -10.89
CA THR A 41 14.85 5.16 -10.10
C THR A 41 15.91 5.66 -9.15
N ALA A 42 16.27 6.94 -9.28
CA ALA A 42 16.90 7.72 -8.21
C ALA A 42 15.84 8.24 -7.22
N TYR A 43 14.85 7.40 -6.83
CA TYR A 43 13.96 7.78 -5.73
C TYR A 43 14.82 8.09 -4.49
N PRO A 44 14.37 8.98 -3.58
CA PRO A 44 15.09 9.18 -2.33
C PRO A 44 15.36 7.81 -1.70
N LYS A 45 16.55 7.61 -1.10
CA LYS A 45 16.98 6.34 -0.46
C LYS A 45 15.93 5.68 0.46
N ARG A 46 14.87 6.40 0.81
CA ARG A 46 13.76 5.96 1.65
C ARG A 46 12.72 5.07 0.94
N LEU A 47 12.61 5.08 -0.39
CA LEU A 47 11.72 4.15 -1.09
C LEU A 47 12.48 2.89 -1.51
N SER A 48 11.91 1.73 -1.22
CA SER A 48 12.41 0.41 -1.65
C SER A 48 12.26 0.18 -3.16
N ILE A 49 11.76 1.15 -3.92
CA ILE A 49 11.60 1.08 -5.38
C ILE A 49 12.97 1.18 -6.07
N THR A 50 13.24 0.28 -7.01
CA THR A 50 14.50 0.24 -7.75
C THR A 50 14.35 0.58 -9.22
N ARG A 51 13.29 0.10 -9.89
CA ARG A 51 12.98 0.46 -11.28
C ARG A 51 11.49 0.68 -11.49
N ILE A 52 11.17 1.48 -12.51
CA ILE A 52 9.81 1.60 -13.04
C ILE A 52 9.85 1.37 -14.54
N TYR A 53 8.96 0.50 -15.02
CA TYR A 53 8.63 0.31 -16.41
C TYR A 53 7.22 0.88 -16.66
N TRP A 54 7.10 1.76 -17.64
CA TRP A 54 5.81 2.19 -18.15
C TRP A 54 5.46 1.32 -19.33
N LEU A 55 4.31 0.65 -19.25
CA LEU A 55 3.79 -0.23 -20.27
C LEU A 55 2.45 0.27 -20.79
N THR A 56 2.19 0.07 -22.08
CA THR A 56 0.92 0.47 -22.70
C THR A 56 0.36 -0.62 -23.62
N LYS A 57 -0.97 -0.67 -23.71
CA LYS A 57 -1.73 -1.48 -24.69
C LYS A 57 -2.96 -0.69 -25.12
N GLY A 58 -2.89 -0.07 -26.30
CA GLY A 58 -3.91 0.88 -26.73
C GLY A 58 -4.00 2.07 -25.77
N THR A 59 -5.16 2.27 -25.13
CA THR A 59 -5.36 3.32 -24.11
C THR A 59 -5.03 2.87 -22.69
N ALA A 60 -4.82 1.57 -22.45
CA ALA A 60 -4.49 1.03 -21.14
C ALA A 60 -3.03 1.29 -20.78
N LYS A 61 -2.78 1.62 -19.51
CA LYS A 61 -1.45 1.91 -18.95
C LYS A 61 -1.21 1.07 -17.71
N ILE A 62 0.01 0.55 -17.60
CA ILE A 62 0.51 -0.17 -16.42
C ILE A 62 1.88 0.38 -16.09
N ASN A 63 2.13 0.68 -14.82
CA ASN A 63 3.48 0.91 -14.31
C ASN A 63 3.91 -0.35 -13.55
N LEU A 64 4.90 -1.08 -14.07
CA LEU A 64 5.55 -2.14 -13.30
C LEU A 64 6.65 -1.52 -12.46
N ILE A 65 6.48 -1.58 -11.16
CA ILE A 65 7.35 -0.99 -10.14
C ILE A 65 8.08 -2.12 -9.45
N THR A 66 9.40 -2.19 -9.65
CA THR A 66 10.22 -3.22 -9.02
C THR A 66 10.78 -2.72 -7.71
N VAL A 67 10.85 -3.62 -6.74
CA VAL A 67 11.23 -3.30 -5.37
C VAL A 67 12.38 -4.18 -4.90
N LYS A 68 13.23 -3.59 -4.06
CA LYS A 68 14.32 -4.30 -3.41
C LYS A 68 13.78 -5.27 -2.36
N GLY A 69 14.25 -6.51 -2.42
CA GLY A 69 13.86 -7.59 -1.51
C GLY A 69 12.57 -8.30 -1.93
N ASP A 70 12.15 -9.27 -1.13
CA ASP A 70 11.12 -10.25 -1.55
C ASP A 70 9.68 -9.76 -1.34
N ASN A 71 9.49 -8.58 -0.74
CA ASN A 71 8.18 -8.05 -0.40
C ASN A 71 7.80 -6.81 -1.22
N ALA A 72 7.00 -7.05 -2.27
CA ALA A 72 6.41 -6.04 -3.15
C ALA A 72 5.60 -4.94 -2.43
N VAL A 73 5.10 -5.21 -1.22
CA VAL A 73 4.17 -4.33 -0.52
C VAL A 73 4.88 -3.20 0.23
N VAL A 74 6.17 -3.34 0.55
CA VAL A 74 6.92 -2.39 1.38
C VAL A 74 6.79 -0.93 0.92
N PRO A 75 6.96 -0.57 -0.37
CA PRO A 75 6.84 0.83 -0.78
C PRO A 75 5.44 1.41 -0.58
N ILE A 76 4.39 0.59 -0.51
CA ILE A 76 3.00 1.04 -0.31
C ILE A 76 2.88 1.77 1.03
N PHE A 77 3.57 1.30 2.07
CA PHE A 77 3.56 1.93 3.40
C PHE A 77 4.59 3.06 3.55
N GLN A 78 5.42 3.29 2.53
CA GLN A 78 6.39 4.39 2.47
C GLN A 78 5.87 5.60 1.68
N PHE A 79 4.65 5.52 1.14
CA PHE A 79 4.06 6.64 0.43
C PHE A 79 3.84 7.85 1.34
N HIS A 80 3.83 9.03 0.71
CA HIS A 80 3.72 10.34 1.35
C HIS A 80 2.39 10.61 2.06
N SER A 81 1.37 9.75 1.97
CA SER A 81 0.12 9.94 2.71
C SER A 81 -0.62 8.63 2.95
N THR A 82 -1.44 8.59 4.00
CA THR A 82 -2.25 7.42 4.37
C THR A 82 -3.28 7.04 3.32
N LEU A 83 -3.72 8.01 2.50
CA LEU A 83 -4.73 7.82 1.46
C LEU A 83 -4.31 6.81 0.38
N VAL A 84 -3.02 6.67 0.13
CA VAL A 84 -2.47 5.79 -0.91
C VAL A 84 -1.82 4.52 -0.34
N MET A 85 -1.99 4.27 0.98
CA MET A 85 -1.52 3.05 1.64
C MET A 85 -2.55 1.93 1.55
N ASN A 86 -2.98 1.64 0.32
CA ASN A 86 -3.96 0.60 0.01
C ASN A 86 -3.34 -0.35 -1.02
N LYS A 87 -3.71 -1.62 -0.97
CA LYS A 87 -3.22 -2.63 -1.93
C LYS A 87 -4.33 -3.56 -2.39
N ILE A 88 -4.10 -4.17 -3.55
CA ILE A 88 -4.89 -5.26 -4.08
C ILE A 88 -3.92 -6.42 -4.34
N SER A 89 -4.21 -7.60 -3.81
CA SER A 89 -3.49 -8.86 -4.08
C SER A 89 -4.44 -9.90 -4.64
N CYS A 90 -3.94 -11.10 -4.96
CA CYS A 90 -4.79 -12.24 -5.32
C CYS A 90 -5.76 -12.64 -4.18
N TYR A 91 -5.45 -12.27 -2.94
CA TYR A 91 -6.27 -12.59 -1.77
C TYR A 91 -7.43 -11.60 -1.55
N GLY A 92 -7.27 -10.34 -1.96
CA GLY A 92 -8.26 -9.30 -1.69
C GLY A 92 -7.73 -7.88 -1.76
N MET A 93 -8.56 -6.94 -1.30
CA MET A 93 -8.20 -5.53 -1.14
C MET A 93 -7.90 -5.23 0.33
N PHE A 94 -6.86 -4.44 0.59
CA PHE A 94 -6.50 -3.99 1.93
C PHE A 94 -6.39 -2.46 1.97
N CYS A 95 -7.01 -1.86 2.99
CA CYS A 95 -6.91 -0.45 3.31
C CYS A 95 -6.32 -0.29 4.72
N ALA A 96 -5.15 0.33 4.82
CA ALA A 96 -4.40 0.44 6.08
C ALA A 96 -5.06 1.38 7.10
N TYR A 97 -5.72 2.43 6.60
CA TYR A 97 -6.36 3.48 7.40
C TYR A 97 -7.80 3.69 6.93
N PRO A 98 -8.69 2.71 7.18
CA PRO A 98 -10.06 2.76 6.68
C PRO A 98 -10.85 3.91 7.28
N GLU A 99 -10.68 4.20 8.58
CA GLU A 99 -11.36 5.31 9.23
C GLU A 99 -10.99 6.66 8.61
N LEU A 100 -9.71 6.86 8.26
CA LEU A 100 -9.30 8.08 7.55
C LEU A 100 -9.85 8.11 6.12
N THR A 101 -9.62 7.04 5.37
CA THR A 101 -9.95 6.96 3.94
C THR A 101 -11.45 7.09 3.68
N LEU A 102 -12.29 6.43 4.49
CA LEU A 102 -13.74 6.44 4.34
C LEU A 102 -14.37 7.77 4.77
N ASN A 103 -13.71 8.53 5.66
CA ASN A 103 -14.14 9.88 6.03
C ASN A 103 -13.59 10.98 5.11
N GLY A 104 -12.92 10.62 4.00
CA GLY A 104 -12.37 11.61 3.06
C GLY A 104 -11.22 12.42 3.66
N ILE A 105 -10.46 11.85 4.60
CA ILE A 105 -9.34 12.53 5.25
C ILE A 105 -8.05 11.72 5.07
N ALA A 106 -6.92 12.42 5.12
CA ALA A 106 -5.60 11.84 4.95
C ALA A 106 -4.61 12.48 5.91
N LEU A 107 -3.66 11.68 6.37
CA LEU A 107 -2.48 12.17 7.08
C LEU A 107 -1.30 12.17 6.13
N VAL A 108 -0.49 13.21 6.19
CA VAL A 108 0.75 13.24 5.43
C VAL A 108 1.79 12.38 6.14
N ASN A 109 2.27 11.36 5.44
CA ASN A 109 3.33 10.47 5.89
C ASN A 109 4.67 10.97 5.35
N THR A 110 5.03 12.17 5.74
CA THR A 110 6.42 12.57 5.65
C THR A 110 6.77 13.11 7.02
N GLY A 111 7.93 12.71 7.55
CA GLY A 111 8.51 13.43 8.68
C GLY A 111 8.96 14.79 8.18
N VAL A 112 8.06 15.67 7.73
CA VAL A 112 8.23 17.08 7.34
C VAL A 112 6.84 17.70 7.41
N LYS A 113 6.71 18.92 7.95
CA LYS A 113 5.45 19.67 8.04
C LYS A 113 4.94 20.14 6.66
N LEU A 114 3.63 20.35 6.53
CA LEU A 114 2.94 20.89 5.35
C LEU A 114 3.54 22.18 4.82
N ASP A 115 3.92 23.08 5.74
CA ASP A 115 4.53 24.37 5.44
C ASP A 115 5.96 24.27 4.85
N THR A 116 6.62 23.11 5.00
CA THR A 116 8.01 22.89 4.62
C THR A 116 8.14 21.98 3.39
N TYR A 117 7.04 21.69 2.67
CA TYR A 117 7.02 20.86 1.45
C TYR A 117 7.78 21.50 0.27
N SER A 118 9.11 21.38 0.26
CA SER A 118 9.97 21.80 -0.85
C SER A 118 10.05 20.78 -2.01
N LYS A 119 9.26 19.70 -1.98
CA LYS A 119 9.20 18.73 -3.10
C LYS A 119 7.89 18.92 -3.86
N ARG A 120 7.93 19.74 -4.91
CA ARG A 120 6.86 19.99 -5.89
C ARG A 120 5.93 18.79 -6.16
N ARG A 121 6.49 17.57 -6.29
CA ARG A 121 5.71 16.34 -6.54
C ARG A 121 4.75 15.96 -5.40
N THR A 122 5.13 16.14 -4.14
CA THR A 122 4.24 15.82 -3.00
C THR A 122 3.08 16.80 -2.95
N ALA A 123 3.34 18.10 -3.18
CA ALA A 123 2.30 19.12 -3.26
C ALA A 123 1.33 18.83 -4.43
N GLU A 124 1.85 18.49 -5.62
CA GLU A 124 1.02 18.09 -6.77
C GLU A 124 0.16 16.85 -6.45
N CYS A 125 0.69 15.88 -5.69
CA CYS A 125 -0.08 14.73 -5.24
C CYS A 125 -1.20 15.12 -4.26
N ILE A 126 -0.90 15.97 -3.26
CA ILE A 126 -1.90 16.45 -2.29
C ILE A 126 -3.02 17.19 -3.03
N GLU A 127 -2.67 18.17 -3.86
CA GLU A 127 -3.64 18.98 -4.63
C GLU A 127 -4.55 18.09 -5.51
N LYS A 128 -3.97 17.06 -6.15
CA LYS A 128 -4.73 16.09 -6.95
C LYS A 128 -5.82 15.39 -6.13
N TYR A 129 -5.55 15.03 -4.88
CA TYR A 129 -6.53 14.35 -4.02
C TYR A 129 -7.46 15.32 -3.29
N GLU A 130 -7.03 16.53 -2.99
CA GLU A 130 -7.93 17.60 -2.51
C GLU A 130 -9.01 17.93 -3.53
N LYS A 131 -8.65 18.01 -4.82
CA LYS A 131 -9.61 18.13 -5.93
C LYS A 131 -10.60 16.96 -6.03
N ARG A 132 -10.31 15.82 -5.39
CA ARG A 132 -11.18 14.64 -5.29
C ARG A 132 -12.01 14.61 -4.01
N GLY A 133 -11.97 15.67 -3.21
CA GLY A 133 -12.74 15.82 -1.97
C GLY A 133 -12.03 15.33 -0.72
N PHE A 134 -10.72 15.06 -0.77
CA PHE A 134 -9.96 14.69 0.43
C PHE A 134 -9.45 15.93 1.17
N THR A 135 -9.41 15.85 2.50
CA THR A 135 -8.73 16.84 3.35
C THR A 135 -7.42 16.25 3.87
N PHE A 136 -6.33 17.00 3.81
CA PHE A 136 -5.03 16.60 4.35
C PHE A 136 -4.68 17.39 5.58
N LYS A 137 -4.07 16.72 6.57
CA LYS A 137 -3.45 17.37 7.73
C LYS A 137 -2.14 16.69 8.10
N ASP A 138 -1.28 17.43 8.79
CA ASP A 138 -0.01 16.91 9.29
C ASP A 138 -0.18 16.06 10.53
N GLN A 139 -1.16 16.37 11.38
CA GLN A 139 -1.33 15.70 12.66
C GLN A 139 -2.74 15.13 12.78
N LEU A 140 -2.81 13.93 13.37
CA LEU A 140 -4.11 13.32 13.69
C LEU A 140 -4.93 14.22 14.61
N GLY A 141 -4.27 14.85 15.59
CA GLY A 141 -4.89 15.75 16.58
C GLY A 141 -5.55 16.98 15.97
N ASP A 142 -5.23 17.37 14.73
CA ASP A 142 -5.87 18.51 14.09
C ASP A 142 -7.29 18.19 13.60
N TYR A 143 -7.64 16.91 13.50
CA TYR A 143 -9.00 16.48 13.16
C TYR A 143 -9.84 16.37 14.42
N ARG A 144 -10.97 17.08 14.43
CA ARG A 144 -11.86 17.17 15.59
C ARG A 144 -12.27 15.81 16.15
N GLN A 145 -12.53 14.83 15.29
CA GLN A 145 -12.90 13.48 15.72
C GLN A 145 -11.78 12.72 16.45
N PHE A 146 -10.53 13.19 16.41
CA PHE A 146 -9.39 12.54 17.05
C PHE A 146 -8.75 13.37 18.17
N HIS A 147 -9.36 14.46 18.63
CA HIS A 147 -8.78 15.29 19.72
C HIS A 147 -8.48 14.52 21.01
N GLY A 148 -9.15 13.39 21.28
CA GLY A 148 -8.97 12.57 22.48
C GLY A 148 -8.20 11.27 22.26
N HIS A 149 -7.55 11.08 21.11
CA HIS A 149 -6.81 9.84 20.87
C HIS A 149 -5.59 9.73 21.79
N ARG A 150 -5.21 8.51 22.15
CA ARG A 150 -3.94 8.24 22.84
C ARG A 150 -2.84 7.96 21.83
N CYS A 151 -1.75 8.73 21.92
CA CYS A 151 -0.58 8.59 21.08
C CYS A 151 0.00 7.18 21.18
N GLY A 152 0.27 6.52 20.05
CA GLY A 152 0.84 5.17 20.00
C GLY A 152 -0.14 4.03 20.25
N GLU A 153 -1.36 4.33 20.73
CA GLU A 153 -2.42 3.32 20.91
C GLU A 153 -3.47 3.37 19.79
N ASN A 154 -3.82 4.57 19.32
CA ASN A 154 -4.81 4.71 18.27
C ASN A 154 -4.24 4.29 16.91
N ALA A 155 -4.93 3.42 16.16
CA ALA A 155 -4.46 2.91 14.89
C ALA A 155 -4.11 3.99 13.84
N ASN A 156 -4.77 5.14 13.89
CA ASN A 156 -4.51 6.26 12.97
C ASN A 156 -3.41 7.20 13.48
N CYS A 157 -2.92 7.01 14.70
CA CYS A 157 -1.87 7.85 15.27
C CYS A 157 -0.55 7.58 14.55
N GLN A 158 0.20 8.65 14.30
CA GLN A 158 1.47 8.56 13.59
C GLN A 158 2.53 7.77 14.38
N LYS A 159 2.42 7.74 15.71
CA LYS A 159 3.32 6.98 16.59
C LYS A 159 2.97 5.50 16.70
N SER A 160 1.80 5.08 16.23
CA SER A 160 1.38 3.69 16.32
C SER A 160 2.16 2.86 15.31
N VAL A 161 2.76 1.78 15.80
CA VAL A 161 3.31 0.73 14.93
C VAL A 161 2.14 -0.10 14.43
N ARG A 162 2.06 -0.23 13.11
CA ARG A 162 1.00 -0.93 12.39
C ARG A 162 1.58 -2.12 11.66
N THR A 163 0.76 -3.15 11.51
CA THR A 163 1.09 -4.34 10.71
C THR A 163 -0.07 -4.72 9.81
N LEU A 164 0.19 -5.55 8.77
CA LEU A 164 -0.89 -6.07 7.93
C LEU A 164 -1.91 -6.91 8.72
N GLY A 165 -1.50 -7.47 9.86
CA GLY A 165 -2.30 -8.38 10.69
C GLY A 165 -2.75 -7.80 12.04
N ASP A 166 -2.63 -6.49 12.27
CA ASP A 166 -3.00 -5.86 13.55
C ASP A 166 -4.51 -5.72 13.78
N GLY A 167 -5.33 -6.12 12.81
CA GLY A 167 -6.79 -6.05 12.87
C GLY A 167 -7.37 -4.63 12.77
N GLN A 168 -6.52 -3.62 12.54
CA GLN A 168 -6.94 -2.22 12.44
C GLN A 168 -7.11 -1.75 10.97
N GLY A 169 -6.61 -2.53 10.02
CA GLY A 169 -6.88 -2.34 8.59
C GLY A 169 -8.22 -2.95 8.16
N LEU A 170 -8.78 -2.44 7.07
CA LEU A 170 -9.93 -3.06 6.41
C LEU A 170 -9.44 -4.01 5.32
N PHE A 171 -9.73 -5.30 5.48
CA PHE A 171 -9.50 -6.30 4.45
C PHE A 171 -10.82 -6.75 3.84
N VAL A 172 -10.93 -6.66 2.52
CA VAL A 172 -12.07 -7.15 1.73
C VAL A 172 -11.57 -8.33 0.90
N PRO A 173 -11.89 -9.57 1.28
CA PRO A 173 -11.34 -10.74 0.61
C PRO A 173 -11.96 -10.92 -0.77
N PHE A 174 -11.17 -11.44 -1.70
CA PHE A 174 -11.69 -11.97 -2.95
C PHE A 174 -12.21 -13.38 -2.75
N THR A 175 -13.35 -13.63 -3.37
CA THR A 175 -13.98 -14.95 -3.42
C THR A 175 -13.42 -15.69 -4.63
N ALA A 176 -12.70 -16.78 -4.38
CA ALA A 176 -12.27 -17.68 -5.44
C ALA A 176 -13.35 -18.75 -5.66
N HIS A 177 -13.68 -18.98 -6.93
CA HIS A 177 -14.54 -20.09 -7.34
C HIS A 177 -13.67 -21.11 -8.06
N THR A 178 -13.64 -22.34 -7.56
CA THR A 178 -12.93 -23.45 -8.19
C THR A 178 -13.93 -24.54 -8.54
N GLU A 179 -13.92 -25.02 -9.77
CA GLU A 179 -14.67 -26.21 -10.15
C GLU A 179 -13.78 -27.45 -9.95
N ASP A 180 -14.31 -28.46 -9.28
CA ASP A 180 -13.64 -29.75 -9.20
C ASP A 180 -13.81 -30.57 -10.48
N LYS A 181 -13.19 -31.75 -10.52
CA LYS A 181 -13.25 -32.66 -11.68
C LYS A 181 -14.66 -33.18 -11.97
N GLU A 182 -15.59 -33.00 -11.04
CA GLU A 182 -17.00 -33.43 -11.12
C GLU A 182 -17.92 -32.26 -11.54
N GLY A 183 -17.35 -31.07 -11.74
CA GLY A 183 -18.08 -29.86 -12.15
C GLY A 183 -18.76 -29.14 -10.98
N GLN A 184 -18.44 -29.48 -9.73
CA GLN A 184 -18.99 -28.82 -8.55
C GLN A 184 -18.16 -27.57 -8.22
N THR A 185 -18.83 -26.42 -8.10
CA THR A 185 -18.18 -25.16 -7.72
C THR A 185 -17.96 -25.07 -6.21
N HIS A 186 -16.70 -25.01 -5.80
CA HIS A 186 -16.28 -24.71 -4.43
C HIS A 186 -15.93 -23.24 -4.31
N THR A 187 -16.28 -22.65 -3.17
CA THR A 187 -16.01 -21.24 -2.89
C THR A 187 -15.02 -21.11 -1.74
N THR A 188 -13.87 -20.51 -2.01
CA THR A 188 -12.84 -20.24 -1.01
C THR A 188 -12.77 -18.74 -0.75
N VAL A 189 -12.92 -18.36 0.52
CA VAL A 189 -12.72 -16.98 0.98
C VAL A 189 -11.36 -16.92 1.65
N ASN A 190 -10.43 -16.17 1.06
CA ASN A 190 -9.15 -15.92 1.70
C ASN A 190 -9.37 -15.03 2.93
N THR A 191 -9.11 -15.51 4.14
CA THR A 191 -9.40 -14.75 5.38
C THR A 191 -8.25 -13.86 5.82
N ALA A 192 -7.06 -14.02 5.21
CA ALA A 192 -5.89 -13.20 5.45
C ALA A 192 -4.99 -13.14 4.22
N ASP A 193 -4.21 -12.06 4.11
CA ASP A 193 -3.11 -11.94 3.17
C ASP A 193 -1.92 -12.75 3.71
N GLY A 194 -1.84 -14.02 3.29
CA GLY A 194 -1.17 -15.10 4.02
C GLY A 194 0.36 -15.04 4.16
N THR A 195 1.08 -14.08 3.59
CA THR A 195 2.55 -14.07 3.73
C THR A 195 3.10 -12.65 3.62
N ASN A 196 4.02 -12.33 4.55
CA ASN A 196 4.79 -11.09 4.72
C ASN A 196 4.22 -10.07 5.72
N SER A 197 4.65 -10.12 6.99
CA SER A 197 4.33 -9.04 7.94
C SER A 197 5.23 -7.84 7.66
N VAL A 198 4.65 -6.77 7.14
CA VAL A 198 5.28 -5.44 7.10
C VAL A 198 4.89 -4.70 8.37
N GLU A 199 5.87 -4.11 9.05
CA GLU A 199 5.65 -3.20 10.17
C GLU A 199 5.99 -1.77 9.77
N TRP A 200 5.06 -0.84 9.98
CA TRP A 200 5.25 0.57 9.65
C TRP A 200 4.71 1.50 10.73
N SER A 201 5.27 2.70 10.80
CA SER A 201 4.68 3.84 11.50
C SER A 201 4.75 5.08 10.60
N LEU A 202 3.86 6.05 10.84
CA LEU A 202 3.87 7.28 10.05
C LEU A 202 4.93 8.23 10.58
N GLY A 203 5.49 9.03 9.67
CA GLY A 203 6.34 10.15 10.06
C GLY A 203 5.54 11.35 10.58
N GLY A 204 6.25 12.30 11.17
CA GLY A 204 5.71 13.61 11.54
C GLY A 204 5.91 13.94 13.02
N LEU A 205 5.28 15.05 13.43
CA LEU A 205 5.24 15.43 14.83
C LEU A 205 4.39 14.46 15.64
N SER A 206 4.74 14.28 16.92
CA SER A 206 3.82 13.70 17.89
C SER A 206 2.54 14.51 17.90
N CYS A 207 1.42 13.86 18.21
CA CYS A 207 0.14 14.55 18.18
C CYS A 207 -0.03 15.57 19.33
N ASN A 208 0.97 15.71 20.19
CA ASN A 208 1.11 16.76 21.20
C ASN A 208 2.11 17.86 20.76
N GLY A 209 2.74 17.76 19.59
CA GLY A 209 3.68 18.73 19.05
C GLY A 209 5.11 18.68 19.62
N GLU A 210 5.39 17.77 20.55
CA GLU A 210 6.64 17.78 21.33
C GLU A 210 7.79 16.98 20.68
N ASP A 211 7.49 15.93 19.89
CA ASP A 211 8.52 15.01 19.38
C ASP A 211 8.33 14.67 17.90
N PHE A 212 9.28 15.11 17.06
CA PHE A 212 9.32 14.74 15.65
C PHE A 212 9.90 13.34 15.46
N MET A 213 9.25 12.52 14.64
CA MET A 213 9.82 11.26 14.16
C MET A 213 9.82 11.20 12.65
N ASP A 214 10.93 10.69 12.13
CA ASP A 214 10.95 10.18 10.77
C ASP A 214 9.95 9.03 10.66
N GLY A 215 9.21 8.96 9.55
CA GLY A 215 8.38 7.79 9.28
C GLY A 215 9.30 6.59 9.08
N VAL A 216 9.03 5.50 9.80
CA VAL A 216 9.89 4.34 9.77
C VAL A 216 9.09 3.09 9.41
N VAL A 217 9.62 2.34 8.46
CA VAL A 217 9.21 0.96 8.21
C VAL A 217 10.31 0.10 8.82
N ASN A 218 10.03 -0.44 10.02
CA ASN A 218 11.08 -0.97 10.90
C ASN A 218 11.32 -2.47 10.75
N SER A 219 10.43 -3.23 10.11
CA SER A 219 10.75 -4.62 9.82
C SER A 219 9.88 -5.21 8.69
N VAL A 220 10.51 -6.08 7.91
CA VAL A 220 9.85 -7.06 7.05
C VAL A 220 10.19 -8.39 7.66
N THR A 221 9.21 -9.05 8.28
CA THR A 221 9.39 -10.43 8.73
C THR A 221 8.58 -11.34 7.83
N ILE A 222 9.27 -12.16 7.04
CA ILE A 222 8.64 -13.29 6.36
C ILE A 222 8.50 -14.36 7.45
N LYS A 223 7.29 -14.51 8.00
CA LYS A 223 7.00 -15.74 8.74
C LYS A 223 6.84 -16.83 7.69
N SER A 224 7.89 -17.62 7.49
CA SER A 224 7.72 -18.96 6.92
C SER A 224 6.84 -19.71 7.90
N GLU A 225 5.69 -20.21 7.46
CA GLU A 225 4.98 -21.24 8.21
C GLU A 225 5.97 -22.40 8.38
N SER A 226 6.40 -22.65 9.62
CA SER A 226 7.09 -23.89 9.94
C SER A 226 6.11 -25.02 9.70
N GLU A 227 6.49 -25.95 8.83
CA GLU A 227 5.79 -27.22 8.63
C GLU A 227 5.42 -27.81 9.99
N GLY A 228 4.15 -28.21 10.11
CA GLY A 228 3.60 -28.77 11.33
C GLY A 228 4.46 -29.93 11.83
N GLU A 229 4.83 -29.87 13.11
CA GLU A 229 5.34 -30.99 13.87
C GLU A 229 4.38 -32.17 13.71
N ALA A 230 4.81 -33.17 12.92
CA ALA A 230 4.18 -34.48 12.90
C ALA A 230 4.35 -35.07 14.30
N LYS A 231 3.23 -35.17 15.04
CA LYS A 231 3.17 -36.07 16.19
C LYS A 231 3.39 -37.49 15.68
N ALA A 232 4.52 -38.07 16.03
CA ALA A 232 4.74 -39.50 15.93
C ALA A 232 3.96 -40.16 17.08
N ASP A 233 3.00 -41.01 16.71
CA ASP A 233 2.40 -42.03 17.58
C ASP A 233 3.35 -43.23 17.74
#